data_AF-A0A8T1MYD5-F1
#
_entry.id   AF-A0A8T1MYD5-F1
#
_cell.length_a   1.000
_cell.length_b   1.000
_cell.length_c   1.000
_cell.angle_alpha   90.00
_cell.angle_beta   90.00
_cell.angle_gamma   90.00
#
_symmetry.space_group_name_H-M   'P 1'
#
loop_
_entity.id
_entity.type
_entity.pdbx_description
1 polymer ?
#
loop_
_entity_poly.entity_id
_entity_poly.type
_entity_poly.pdbx_seq_one_letter_code
_entity_poly.pdbx_strand_id
1 'polypeptide(L)'
;MRKAYDRIPGLQAVMPAEYSGYNETIEKLIEHNAKKFHQFYRNPSSWQGIQVDETKRPHSAKNLMSDFGDAERSCFGTEGTYVQLGPCD
;
A
#
# COMPACT_ATOMS: atom_id res chain seq x y z
N MET A 1 -7.72 11.97 -23.61
CA MET A 1 -7.58 12.29 -22.17
C MET A 1 -8.50 13.41 -21.70
N ARG A 2 -8.65 14.53 -22.42
CA ARG A 2 -9.50 15.67 -22.00
C ARG A 2 -10.94 15.29 -21.57
N LYS A 3 -11.63 14.44 -22.34
CA LYS A 3 -12.96 13.91 -22.00
C LYS A 3 -13.07 13.23 -20.62
N ALA A 4 -11.98 12.63 -20.11
CA ALA A 4 -11.98 12.01 -18.79
C ALA A 4 -11.84 13.04 -17.68
N TYR A 5 -11.02 14.08 -17.90
CA TYR A 5 -10.84 15.20 -16.97
C TYR A 5 -12.07 16.09 -16.89
N ASP A 6 -12.77 16.30 -18.00
CA ASP A 6 -14.03 17.04 -18.02
C ASP A 6 -15.15 16.27 -17.29
N ARG A 7 -15.08 14.93 -17.28
CA ARG A 7 -16.09 14.06 -16.65
C ARG A 7 -15.88 13.88 -15.15
N ILE A 8 -14.63 13.87 -14.67
CA ILE A 8 -14.29 13.60 -13.27
C ILE A 8 -13.56 14.82 -12.69
N PRO A 9 -14.27 15.68 -11.92
CA PRO A 9 -13.67 16.84 -11.27
C PRO A 9 -12.50 16.43 -10.37
N GLY A 10 -11.39 17.17 -10.46
CA GLY A 10 -10.19 16.92 -9.65
C GLY A 10 -9.29 15.80 -10.15
N LEU A 11 -9.72 14.98 -11.13
CA LEU A 11 -8.89 13.91 -11.68
C LEU A 11 -7.58 14.45 -12.26
N GLN A 12 -7.65 15.53 -13.04
CA GLN A 12 -6.44 16.10 -13.64
C GLN A 12 -5.42 16.57 -12.60
N ALA A 13 -5.86 17.00 -11.42
CA ALA A 13 -4.97 17.46 -10.36
C ALA A 13 -4.15 16.32 -9.73
N VAL A 14 -4.69 15.09 -9.71
CA VAL A 14 -4.00 13.93 -9.13
C VAL A 14 -3.18 13.14 -10.14
N MET A 15 -3.44 13.33 -11.44
CA MET A 15 -2.75 12.59 -12.50
C MET A 15 -1.31 13.05 -12.68
N PRO A 16 -0.37 12.13 -13.01
CA PRO A 16 1.00 12.48 -13.31
C PRO A 16 1.15 13.39 -14.53
N ALA A 17 2.26 14.10 -14.61
CA ALA A 17 2.57 15.02 -15.70
C ALA A 17 2.56 14.34 -17.09
N GLU A 18 3.01 13.09 -17.17
CA GLU A 18 3.03 12.25 -18.39
C GLU A 18 1.63 11.99 -18.94
N TYR A 19 0.62 12.04 -18.06
CA TYR A 19 -0.79 11.94 -18.43
C TYR A 19 -1.45 13.31 -18.62
N SER A 20 -0.67 14.40 -18.77
CA SER A 20 -1.18 15.78 -18.83
C SER A 20 -1.95 16.21 -17.57
N GLY A 21 -1.62 15.61 -16.43
CA GLY A 21 -2.09 16.04 -15.13
C GLY A 21 -1.21 17.12 -14.50
N TYR A 22 -1.60 17.60 -13.32
CA TYR A 22 -0.91 18.66 -12.58
C TYR A 22 -0.08 18.15 -11.40
N ASN A 23 0.07 16.83 -11.27
CA ASN A 23 0.89 16.20 -10.25
C ASN A 23 2.35 16.06 -10.73
N GLU A 24 3.20 15.48 -9.87
CA GLU A 24 4.59 15.17 -10.20
C GLU A 24 4.72 14.12 -11.32
N THR A 25 5.95 13.90 -11.78
CA THR A 25 6.26 12.84 -12.74
C THR A 25 6.04 11.47 -12.11
N ILE A 26 5.76 10.46 -12.94
CA ILE A 26 5.59 9.07 -12.49
C ILE A 26 6.79 8.62 -11.64
N GLU A 27 8.01 8.93 -12.08
CA GLU A 27 9.24 8.54 -11.38
C GLU A 27 9.30 9.12 -9.95
N LYS A 28 9.00 10.42 -9.79
CA LYS A 28 8.99 11.07 -8.48
C LYS A 28 7.87 10.54 -7.59
N LEU A 29 6.70 10.25 -8.18
CA LEU A 29 5.59 9.66 -7.45
C LEU A 29 5.95 8.25 -6.94
N ILE A 30 6.63 7.44 -7.74
CA ILE A 30 7.12 6.13 -7.32
C ILE A 30 8.12 6.30 -6.17
N GLU A 31 9.11 7.17 -6.30
CA GLU A 31 10.12 7.42 -5.27
C GLU A 31 9.49 7.91 -3.95
N HIS A 32 8.60 8.91 -4.02
CA HIS A 32 7.90 9.44 -2.86
C HIS A 32 7.02 8.39 -2.17
N ASN A 33 6.31 7.58 -2.94
CA ASN A 33 5.44 6.54 -2.38
C ASN A 33 6.25 5.39 -1.77
N ALA A 34 7.35 4.96 -2.40
CA ALA A 34 8.25 3.97 -1.82
C ALA A 34 8.82 4.47 -0.48
N LYS A 35 9.29 5.72 -0.43
CA LYS A 35 9.78 6.32 0.81
C LYS A 35 8.71 6.37 1.91
N LYS A 36 7.49 6.79 1.58
CA LYS A 36 6.35 6.82 2.53
C LYS A 36 5.99 5.41 3.01
N PHE A 37 5.95 4.44 2.12
CA PHE A 37 5.69 3.04 2.43
C PHE A 37 6.71 2.52 3.46
N HIS A 38 8.01 2.66 3.18
CA HIS A 38 9.04 2.23 4.13
C HIS A 38 8.96 2.99 5.45
N GLN A 39 8.71 4.30 5.43
CA GLN A 39 8.54 5.07 6.66
C GLN A 39 7.34 4.60 7.49
N PHE A 40 6.24 4.23 6.85
CA PHE A 40 5.05 3.73 7.52
C PHE A 40 5.31 2.38 8.18
N TYR A 41 5.91 1.43 7.47
CA TYR A 41 6.14 0.07 7.98
C TYR A 41 7.37 -0.07 8.89
N ARG A 42 8.37 0.82 8.77
CA ARG A 42 9.54 0.83 9.66
C ARG A 42 9.21 1.35 11.05
N ASN A 43 8.23 2.24 11.17
CA ASN A 43 7.88 2.81 12.46
C ASN A 43 6.86 1.92 13.17
N PRO A 44 7.11 1.56 14.44
CA PRO A 44 6.17 0.81 15.24
C PRO A 44 4.85 1.58 15.34
N SER A 45 3.79 1.08 14.70
CA SER A 45 2.46 1.68 14.79
C SER A 45 1.78 1.23 16.08
N SER A 46 0.76 1.97 16.54
CA SER A 46 -0.10 1.54 17.65
C SER A 46 -0.75 0.16 17.43
N TRP A 47 -0.72 -0.35 16.19
CA TRP A 47 -1.29 -1.64 15.78
C TRP A 47 -0.29 -2.78 15.81
N GLN A 48 0.94 -2.57 16.29
CA GLN A 48 1.98 -3.61 16.28
C GLN A 48 1.57 -4.89 17.03
N GLY A 49 0.82 -4.76 18.13
CA GLY A 49 0.27 -5.91 18.86
C GLY A 49 -0.87 -6.66 18.15
N ILE A 50 -1.35 -6.14 17.02
CA ILE A 50 -2.44 -6.73 16.21
C ILE A 50 -1.90 -7.18 14.84
N GLN A 51 -0.61 -6.97 14.54
CA GLN A 51 -0.01 -7.48 13.32
C GLN A 51 -0.13 -9.00 13.27
N VAL A 52 -0.40 -9.57 12.09
CA VAL A 52 -0.56 -11.01 11.96
C VAL A 52 0.81 -11.64 11.78
N ASP A 53 1.10 -12.69 12.54
CA ASP A 53 2.24 -13.56 12.27
C ASP A 53 2.08 -14.20 10.87
N GLU A 54 2.88 -13.76 9.90
CA GLU A 54 2.84 -14.27 8.53
C GLU A 54 3.10 -15.78 8.44
N THR A 55 3.79 -16.39 9.41
CA THR A 55 3.97 -17.84 9.43
C THR A 55 2.64 -18.59 9.61
N LYS A 56 1.69 -17.99 10.34
CA LYS A 56 0.37 -18.57 10.68
C LYS A 56 -0.75 -18.16 9.72
N ARG A 57 -0.49 -17.24 8.79
CA ARG A 57 -1.47 -16.76 7.81
C ARG A 57 -1.75 -17.82 6.74
N PRO A 58 -3.03 -18.02 6.32
CA PRO A 58 -3.35 -18.96 5.24
C PRO A 58 -2.62 -18.62 3.95
N HIS A 59 -2.21 -19.62 3.17
CA HIS A 59 -1.47 -19.41 1.91
C HIS A 59 -2.17 -18.48 0.92
N SER A 60 -3.50 -18.47 0.89
CA SER A 60 -4.31 -17.58 0.04
C SER A 60 -4.22 -16.11 0.42
N ALA A 61 -3.78 -15.80 1.65
CA ALA A 61 -3.69 -14.44 2.18
C ALA A 61 -2.29 -14.05 2.65
N LYS A 62 -1.34 -15.00 2.63
CA LYS A 62 0.04 -14.86 3.08
C LYS A 62 0.84 -14.00 2.10
N ASN A 63 1.74 -13.18 2.62
CA ASN A 63 2.72 -12.43 1.83
C ASN A 63 2.12 -11.56 0.71
N LEU A 64 0.94 -10.94 0.88
CA LEU A 64 0.47 -9.93 -0.10
C LEU A 64 1.47 -8.77 -0.28
N MET A 65 2.34 -8.56 0.72
CA MET A 65 3.44 -7.61 0.63
C MET A 65 4.68 -8.13 -0.10
N SER A 66 4.82 -9.45 -0.39
CA SER A 66 5.94 -9.96 -1.19
C SER A 66 5.86 -9.58 -2.67
N ASP A 67 4.68 -9.20 -3.14
CA ASP A 67 4.50 -8.66 -4.49
C ASP A 67 5.24 -7.31 -4.65
N PHE A 68 5.50 -6.62 -3.53
CA PHE A 68 6.39 -5.47 -3.46
C PHE A 68 7.79 -5.98 -3.13
N GLY A 69 8.57 -6.32 -4.16
CA GLY A 69 9.87 -7.00 -4.03
C GLY A 69 10.95 -6.22 -3.25
N ASP A 70 10.70 -4.95 -2.96
CA ASP A 70 11.51 -4.06 -2.13
C ASP A 70 11.09 -4.03 -0.65
N ALA A 71 9.97 -4.65 -0.28
CA ALA A 71 9.51 -4.69 1.11
C ALA A 71 10.43 -5.57 1.98
N GLU A 72 11.08 -4.95 2.97
CA GLU A 72 11.90 -5.68 3.94
C GLU A 72 11.03 -6.63 4.80
N ARG A 73 11.57 -7.81 5.14
CA ARG A 73 10.88 -8.77 6.03
C ARG A 73 10.55 -8.21 7.41
N SER A 74 11.26 -7.18 7.84
CA SER A 74 11.01 -6.43 9.08
C SER A 74 9.67 -5.69 9.08
N CYS A 75 9.08 -5.43 7.92
CA CYS A 75 7.78 -4.77 7.77
C CYS A 75 6.61 -5.71 8.08
N PHE A 76 6.85 -7.01 8.15
CA PHE A 76 5.82 -8.03 8.34
C PHE A 76 5.63 -8.32 9.83
N GLY A 77 4.40 -8.66 10.20
CA GLY A 77 4.11 -9.09 11.57
C GLY A 77 4.89 -10.36 11.91
N THR A 78 5.68 -10.30 12.97
CA THR A 78 6.38 -11.48 13.51
C THR A 78 5.55 -12.18 14.58
N GLU A 79 4.57 -11.49 15.16
CA GLU A 79 3.78 -11.95 16.29
C GLU A 79 2.33 -11.47 16.18
N GLY A 80 1.38 -12.40 16.30
CA GLY A 80 -0.06 -12.15 16.38
C GLY A 80 -0.88 -13.29 15.78
N THR A 81 -2.20 -13.26 16.00
CA THR A 81 -3.10 -14.36 15.64
C THR A 81 -3.94 -13.98 14.43
N TYR A 82 -3.94 -14.80 13.39
CA TYR A 82 -4.90 -14.66 12.30
C TYR A 82 -6.30 -14.98 12.83
N VAL A 83 -7.22 -14.01 12.78
CA VAL A 83 -8.62 -14.19 13.13
C VAL A 83 -9.43 -14.28 11.84
N GLN A 84 -10.04 -15.43 11.58
CA GLN A 84 -10.97 -15.58 10.47
C GLN A 84 -12.30 -14.96 10.87
N LEU A 85 -12.67 -13.84 10.24
CA LEU A 85 -14.01 -13.26 10.38
C LEU A 85 -15.01 -14.13 9.59
N GLY A 86 -16.20 -14.34 10.16
CA GLY A 86 -17.23 -15.14 9.53
C GLY A 86 -17.87 -14.43 8.34
N PRO A 87 -18.65 -15.13 7.49
CA PRO A 87 -19.35 -14.52 6.35
C PRO A 87 -20.45 -13.50 6.74
N CYS A 88 -20.60 -13.18 8.02
CA CYS A 88 -21.66 -12.32 8.55
C CYS A 88 -21.15 -11.20 9.47
N ASP A 89 -19.83 -11.00 9.57
CA ASP A 89 -19.22 -9.87 10.28
C ASP A 89 -18.94 -8.70 9.31
#